data_AF-A0A7J3MXS5-F1
#
_entry.id   AF-A0A7J3MXS5-F1
#
_cell.length_a   1.000
_cell.length_b   1.000
_cell.length_c   1.000
_cell.angle_alpha   90.00
_cell.angle_beta   90.00
_cell.angle_gamma   90.00
#
_symmetry.space_group_name_H-M   'P 1'
#
loop_
_entity.id
_entity.type
_entity.pdbx_description
1 polymer ?
#
loop_
_entity_poly.entity_id
_entity_poly.type
_entity_poly.pdbx_seq_one_letter_code
_entity_poly.pdbx_strand_id
1 'polypeptide(L)'
;MSLGLGLSDLRDLKHIEGCRVVNSEVYIFDTAAFLSALQLYIYRGEIVTTPSVVKEVKDSESIARLDVAAAVDRFHVEEPSARYIEEAKSIAKRMNLYGELSETDIEVLALAIEYRSRGRRPIVFTDDYDMQKILKTIGIEFRSIKNLGIHSGKRI
;
A
#
# COMPACT_ATOMS: atom_id res chain seq x y z
N MET A 1 42.13 -21.52 6.13
CA MET A 1 42.04 -20.91 4.78
C MET A 1 40.76 -20.09 4.77
N SER A 2 40.88 -18.78 5.01
CA SER A 2 39.74 -17.87 5.05
C SER A 2 39.47 -17.37 3.64
N LEU A 3 38.37 -17.80 3.02
CA LEU A 3 37.90 -17.21 1.76
C LEU A 3 37.14 -15.93 2.12
N GLY A 4 37.84 -14.80 2.07
CA GLY A 4 37.23 -13.48 2.13
C GLY A 4 36.53 -13.21 0.80
N LEU A 5 35.21 -13.02 0.82
CA LEU A 5 34.47 -12.44 -0.30
C LEU A 5 34.76 -10.94 -0.31
N GLY A 6 35.39 -10.46 -1.38
CA GLY A 6 35.71 -9.05 -1.55
C GLY A 6 34.46 -8.25 -1.96
N LEU A 7 34.42 -6.96 -1.61
CA LEU A 7 33.38 -6.02 -2.05
C LEU A 7 33.33 -5.82 -3.59
N SER A 8 34.27 -6.39 -4.33
CA SER A 8 34.25 -6.56 -5.79
C SER A 8 33.28 -7.66 -6.22
N ASP A 9 33.22 -8.79 -5.49
CA ASP A 9 32.45 -9.97 -5.88
C ASP A 9 30.93 -9.73 -5.80
N LEU A 10 30.50 -8.79 -4.96
CA LEU A 10 29.10 -8.34 -4.86
C LEU A 10 28.66 -7.43 -6.02
N ARG A 11 29.58 -6.88 -6.81
CA ARG A 11 29.22 -6.05 -7.99
C ARG A 11 28.95 -6.90 -9.22
N ASP A 12 29.53 -8.09 -9.32
CA ASP A 12 29.37 -8.99 -10.47
C ASP A 12 28.05 -9.78 -10.45
N LEU A 13 27.34 -9.79 -9.32
CA LEU A 13 25.94 -10.24 -9.23
C LEU A 13 24.94 -9.31 -9.93
N LYS A 14 25.39 -8.18 -10.50
CA LYS A 14 24.56 -7.28 -11.31
C LYS A 14 24.55 -7.61 -12.82
N HIS A 15 25.23 -8.68 -13.24
CA HIS A 15 25.26 -9.13 -14.63
C HIS A 15 24.54 -10.48 -14.81
N ILE A 16 23.26 -10.51 -14.45
CA ILE A 16 22.32 -11.52 -14.93
C ILE A 16 21.34 -10.78 -15.85
N GLU A 17 21.71 -10.65 -17.12
CA GLU A 17 20.79 -10.22 -18.16
C GLU A 17 19.62 -11.22 -18.22
N GLY A 18 18.40 -10.74 -17.96
CA GLY A 18 17.17 -11.54 -18.13
C GLY A 18 16.25 -11.66 -16.91
N CYS A 19 16.67 -11.24 -15.72
CA CYS A 19 15.75 -11.17 -14.57
C CYS A 19 15.30 -9.72 -14.36
N ARG A 20 14.20 -9.32 -15.01
CA ARG A 20 13.45 -8.13 -14.56
C ARG A 20 13.01 -8.44 -13.13
N VAL A 21 13.70 -7.90 -12.13
CA VAL A 21 13.06 -7.67 -10.83
C VAL A 21 12.01 -6.59 -11.09
N VAL A 22 10.88 -6.99 -11.67
CA VAL A 22 9.66 -6.20 -11.54
C VAL A 22 9.44 -6.12 -10.03
N ASN A 23 9.66 -4.95 -9.44
CA ASN A 23 9.16 -4.67 -8.10
C ASN A 23 7.64 -4.81 -8.20
N SER A 24 7.16 -6.03 -7.94
CA SER A 24 5.78 -6.43 -8.14
C SER A 24 4.87 -5.75 -7.12
N GLU A 25 5.43 -5.36 -5.98
CA GLU A 25 4.68 -4.76 -4.88
C GLU A 25 4.30 -3.31 -5.16
N VAL A 26 3.03 -3.02 -4.87
CA VAL A 26 2.47 -1.67 -4.89
C VAL A 26 1.79 -1.48 -3.54
N TYR A 27 2.19 -0.45 -2.81
CA TYR A 27 1.65 -0.15 -1.50
C TYR A 27 0.54 0.88 -1.64
N ILE A 28 -0.66 0.52 -1.21
CA ILE A 28 -1.84 1.37 -1.34
C ILE A 28 -2.15 1.95 0.03
N PHE A 29 -2.13 3.27 0.13
CA PHE A 29 -2.31 3.98 1.39
C PHE A 29 -3.72 4.54 1.49
N ASP A 30 -4.43 4.08 2.52
CA ASP A 30 -5.67 4.67 3.01
C ASP A 30 -5.36 5.93 3.88
N THR A 31 -6.38 6.73 4.20
CA THR A 31 -6.25 7.96 5.00
C THR A 31 -5.56 7.72 6.33
N ALA A 32 -5.91 6.64 7.05
CA ALA A 32 -5.26 6.29 8.31
C ALA A 32 -3.76 5.99 8.13
N ALA A 33 -3.39 5.30 7.05
CA ALA A 33 -1.99 5.00 6.73
C ALA A 33 -1.23 6.28 6.42
N PHE A 34 -1.87 7.20 5.69
CA PHE A 34 -1.31 8.49 5.35
C PHE A 34 -1.09 9.38 6.58
N LEU A 35 -2.04 9.42 7.51
CA LEU A 35 -1.87 10.20 8.74
C LEU A 35 -0.76 9.62 9.64
N SER A 36 -0.44 8.34 9.51
CA SER A 36 0.68 7.72 10.25
C SER A 36 2.07 7.94 9.63
N ALA A 37 2.17 8.69 8.51
CA ALA A 37 3.22 8.77 7.47
C ALA A 37 4.72 8.84 7.83
N LEU A 38 5.15 8.76 9.09
CA LEU A 38 6.58 8.69 9.45
C LEU A 38 7.30 7.43 8.91
N GLN A 39 6.57 6.46 8.33
CA GLN A 39 7.10 5.17 7.91
C GLN A 39 7.17 4.95 6.39
N LEU A 40 6.76 5.94 5.58
CA LEU A 40 6.80 5.87 4.11
C LEU A 40 8.20 5.55 3.56
N TYR A 41 9.26 5.93 4.28
CA TYR A 41 10.66 5.69 3.89
C TYR A 41 11.12 4.24 4.05
N ILE A 42 10.42 3.41 4.84
CA ILE A 42 10.86 2.04 5.17
C ILE A 42 10.63 1.08 3.99
N TYR A 43 9.51 1.25 3.29
CA TYR A 43 9.17 0.41 2.14
C TYR A 43 10.02 0.81 0.94
N ARG A 44 10.28 -0.08 -0.04
CA ARG A 44 11.10 0.20 -1.24
C ARG A 44 10.31 0.24 -2.57
N GLY A 45 9.09 -0.27 -2.56
CA GLY A 45 8.16 -0.28 -3.70
C GLY A 45 7.42 1.04 -3.93
N GLU A 46 6.62 1.03 -4.99
CA GLU A 46 5.73 2.13 -5.40
C GLU A 46 4.64 2.36 -4.37
N ILE A 47 4.34 3.62 -4.06
CA ILE A 47 3.30 4.00 -3.10
C ILE A 47 2.23 4.74 -3.88
N VAL A 48 1.00 4.26 -3.79
CA VAL A 48 -0.15 4.86 -4.49
C VAL A 48 -1.30 5.15 -3.53
N THR A 49 -2.07 6.18 -3.82
CA THR A 49 -3.29 6.52 -3.08
C THR A 49 -4.29 7.18 -4.03
N THR A 50 -5.50 7.45 -3.55
CA THR A 50 -6.57 8.08 -4.35
C THR A 50 -6.68 9.58 -4.05
N PRO A 51 -7.23 10.39 -4.98
CA PRO A 51 -7.50 11.80 -4.71
C PRO A 51 -8.41 12.03 -3.50
N SER A 52 -9.35 11.12 -3.23
CA SER A 52 -10.26 11.22 -2.08
C SER A 52 -9.52 11.08 -0.76
N VAL A 53 -8.54 10.16 -0.66
CA VAL A 53 -7.64 10.08 0.51
C VAL A 53 -6.86 11.38 0.69
N VAL A 54 -6.32 11.95 -0.39
CA VAL A 54 -5.59 13.25 -0.34
C VAL A 54 -6.49 14.37 0.16
N LYS A 55 -7.77 14.38 -0.23
CA LYS A 55 -8.75 15.36 0.23
C LYS A 55 -9.03 15.23 1.72
N GLU A 56 -9.30 14.02 2.22
CA GLU A 56 -9.53 13.79 3.65
C GLU A 56 -8.33 14.21 4.51
N VAL A 57 -7.10 13.94 4.05
CA VAL A 57 -5.89 14.37 4.74
C VAL A 57 -5.78 15.90 4.81
N LYS A 58 -6.11 16.60 3.72
CA LYS A 58 -6.13 18.07 3.70
C LYS A 58 -7.18 18.63 4.67
N ASP A 59 -8.37 18.02 4.69
CA ASP A 59 -9.47 18.43 5.57
C ASP A 59 -9.14 18.20 7.06
N SER A 60 -8.27 17.22 7.37
CA SER A 60 -7.75 16.97 8.72
C SER A 60 -6.59 17.90 9.15
N GLU A 61 -6.35 19.00 8.44
CA GLU A 61 -5.24 19.95 8.64
C GLU A 61 -3.83 19.32 8.61
N SER A 62 -3.70 18.11 8.06
CA SER A 62 -2.44 17.34 8.04
C SER A 62 -1.60 17.58 6.78
N ILE A 63 -1.62 18.81 6.25
CA ILE A 63 -1.01 19.21 4.98
C ILE A 63 0.51 18.96 4.98
N ALA A 64 1.20 19.22 6.10
CA ALA A 64 2.64 19.00 6.20
C ALA A 64 3.06 17.53 5.96
N ARG A 65 2.19 16.56 6.27
CA ARG A 65 2.44 15.13 5.98
C ARG A 65 2.29 14.84 4.49
N LEU A 66 1.39 15.56 3.81
CA LEU A 66 1.20 15.47 2.38
C LEU A 66 2.42 15.98 1.61
N ASP A 67 3.00 17.09 2.05
CA ASP A 67 4.21 17.66 1.43
C ASP A 67 5.40 16.71 1.53
N VAL A 68 5.59 16.06 2.69
CA VAL A 68 6.66 15.07 2.89
C VAL A 68 6.46 13.84 2.00
N ALA A 69 5.23 13.36 1.84
CA ALA A 69 4.94 12.22 0.96
C ALA A 69 5.10 12.59 -0.52
N ALA A 70 4.67 13.78 -0.93
CA ALA A 70 4.81 14.28 -2.30
C ALA A 70 6.27 14.50 -2.71
N ALA A 71 7.18 14.72 -1.75
CA ALA A 71 8.61 14.79 -2.00
C ALA A 71 9.27 13.43 -2.28
N VAL A 72 8.52 12.32 -2.20
CA VAL A 72 9.00 10.97 -2.47
C VAL A 72 8.69 10.62 -3.94
N ASP A 73 9.72 10.50 -4.78
CA ASP A 73 9.63 10.26 -6.25
C ASP A 73 8.74 9.07 -6.71
N ARG A 74 8.44 8.15 -5.79
CA ARG A 74 7.70 6.91 -6.00
C ARG A 74 6.29 6.95 -5.43
N PHE A 75 5.84 8.12 -4.98
CA PHE A 75 4.48 8.36 -4.50
C PHE A 75 3.62 8.88 -5.65
N HIS A 76 2.49 8.24 -5.91
CA HIS A 76 1.58 8.61 -6.98
C HIS A 76 0.14 8.70 -6.46
N VAL A 77 -0.61 9.67 -6.98
CA VAL A 77 -2.05 9.81 -6.73
C VAL A 77 -2.77 9.37 -8.00
N GLU A 78 -3.59 8.34 -7.89
CA GLU A 78 -4.28 7.72 -9.02
C GLU A 78 -5.77 7.50 -8.73
N GLU A 79 -6.61 7.77 -9.72
CA GLU A 79 -8.01 7.39 -9.69
C GLU A 79 -8.18 5.96 -10.22
N PRO A 80 -8.91 5.09 -9.51
CA PRO A 80 -9.28 3.79 -10.06
C PRO A 80 -10.25 3.97 -11.23
N SER A 81 -10.14 3.13 -12.25
CA SER A 81 -11.07 3.18 -13.37
C SER A 81 -12.49 2.74 -12.96
N ALA A 82 -13.50 3.32 -13.60
CA ALA A 82 -14.92 3.09 -13.27
C ALA A 82 -15.31 1.61 -13.24
N ARG A 83 -14.68 0.78 -14.09
CA ARG A 83 -14.86 -0.68 -14.09
C ARG A 83 -14.52 -1.29 -12.72
N TYR A 84 -13.39 -0.93 -12.14
CA TYR A 84 -12.94 -1.48 -10.86
C TYR A 84 -13.67 -0.87 -9.67
N ILE A 85 -14.17 0.37 -9.81
CA ILE A 85 -15.11 0.94 -8.83
C ILE A 85 -16.36 0.05 -8.75
N GLU A 86 -16.99 -0.27 -9.89
CA GLU A 86 -18.19 -1.12 -9.88
C GLU A 86 -17.90 -2.56 -9.42
N GLU A 87 -16.71 -3.09 -9.71
CA GLU A 87 -16.25 -4.37 -9.16
C GLU A 87 -16.11 -4.33 -7.63
N ALA A 88 -15.47 -3.29 -7.08
CA ALA A 88 -15.33 -3.09 -5.64
C ALA A 88 -16.68 -3.00 -4.94
N LYS A 89 -17.62 -2.19 -5.48
CA LYS A 89 -19.00 -2.09 -4.96
C LYS A 89 -19.70 -3.45 -4.99
N SER A 90 -19.54 -4.22 -6.07
CA SER A 90 -20.16 -5.54 -6.21
C SER A 90 -19.60 -6.55 -5.21
N ILE A 91 -18.31 -6.51 -4.92
CA ILE A 91 -17.68 -7.34 -3.87
C ILE A 91 -18.22 -6.94 -2.49
N ALA A 92 -18.21 -5.65 -2.16
CA ALA A 92 -18.70 -5.15 -0.88
C ALA A 92 -20.17 -5.51 -0.63
N LYS A 93 -21.02 -5.40 -1.67
CA LYS A 93 -22.43 -5.82 -1.60
C LYS A 93 -22.59 -7.32 -1.35
N ARG A 94 -21.83 -8.17 -2.06
CA ARG A 94 -21.85 -9.62 -1.84
C ARG A 94 -21.42 -10.03 -0.43
N MET A 95 -20.59 -9.22 0.21
CA MET A 95 -20.14 -9.43 1.58
C MET A 95 -21.02 -8.75 2.64
N ASN A 96 -22.09 -8.05 2.24
CA ASN A 96 -22.94 -7.22 3.11
C ASN A 96 -22.16 -6.14 3.89
N LEU A 97 -21.11 -5.58 3.27
CA LEU A 97 -20.26 -4.53 3.85
C LEU A 97 -20.37 -3.19 3.12
N TYR A 98 -21.14 -3.14 2.03
CA TYR A 98 -21.29 -1.92 1.22
C TYR A 98 -21.79 -0.70 2.02
N GLY A 99 -22.62 -0.92 3.05
CA GLY A 99 -23.10 0.16 3.92
C GLY A 99 -22.11 0.59 5.01
N GLU A 100 -21.06 -0.21 5.24
CA GLU A 100 -20.03 0.06 6.26
C GLU A 100 -18.81 0.78 5.66
N LEU A 101 -18.61 0.67 4.35
CA LEU A 101 -17.51 1.33 3.65
C LEU A 101 -17.90 2.75 3.18
N SER A 102 -16.99 3.70 3.37
CA SER A 102 -17.09 5.03 2.77
C SER A 102 -16.83 4.98 1.24
N GLU A 103 -17.10 6.08 0.55
CA GLU A 103 -16.72 6.22 -0.86
C GLU A 103 -15.19 6.11 -1.05
N THR A 104 -14.42 6.70 -0.14
CA THR A 104 -12.95 6.60 -0.10
C THR A 104 -12.48 5.15 0.01
N ASP A 105 -13.10 4.36 0.90
CA ASP A 105 -12.78 2.93 1.05
C ASP A 105 -13.04 2.13 -0.25
N ILE A 106 -14.15 2.44 -0.94
CA ILE A 106 -14.48 1.83 -2.23
C ILE A 106 -13.44 2.17 -3.28
N GLU A 107 -12.95 3.40 -3.33
CA GLU A 107 -11.89 3.79 -4.27
C GLU A 107 -10.55 3.09 -3.95
N VAL A 108 -10.17 3.00 -2.68
CA VAL A 108 -8.95 2.29 -2.25
C VAL A 108 -9.02 0.81 -2.61
N LEU A 109 -10.16 0.16 -2.36
CA LEU A 109 -10.42 -1.22 -2.76
C LEU A 109 -10.37 -1.39 -4.29
N ALA A 110 -10.99 -0.48 -5.03
CA ALA A 110 -11.00 -0.50 -6.49
C ALA A 110 -9.57 -0.39 -7.06
N LEU A 111 -8.76 0.52 -6.51
CA LEU A 111 -7.36 0.69 -6.92
C LEU A 111 -6.54 -0.59 -6.65
N ALA A 112 -6.79 -1.25 -5.52
CA ALA A 112 -6.13 -2.53 -5.21
C ALA A 112 -6.51 -3.64 -6.20
N ILE A 113 -7.79 -3.77 -6.53
CA ILE A 113 -8.27 -4.75 -7.52
C ILE A 113 -7.66 -4.45 -8.89
N GLU A 114 -7.63 -3.19 -9.28
CA GLU A 114 -7.05 -2.73 -10.54
C GLU A 114 -5.57 -3.10 -10.64
N TYR A 115 -4.76 -2.77 -9.63
CA TYR A 115 -3.35 -3.10 -9.62
C TYR A 115 -3.10 -4.62 -9.69
N ARG A 116 -3.90 -5.42 -8.99
CA ARG A 116 -3.85 -6.88 -9.11
C ARG A 116 -4.16 -7.34 -10.54
N SER A 117 -5.16 -6.76 -11.19
CA SER A 117 -5.52 -7.10 -12.58
C SER A 117 -4.39 -6.80 -13.58
N ARG A 118 -3.56 -5.79 -13.28
CA ARG A 118 -2.37 -5.41 -14.06
C ARG A 118 -1.17 -6.34 -13.80
N GLY A 119 -1.35 -7.42 -13.04
CA GLY A 119 -0.29 -8.38 -12.68
C GLY A 119 0.65 -7.91 -11.57
N ARG A 120 0.26 -6.87 -10.82
CA ARG A 120 1.02 -6.38 -9.65
C ARG A 120 0.52 -7.05 -8.37
N ARG A 121 1.28 -6.90 -7.29
CA ARG A 121 1.02 -7.42 -5.94
C ARG A 121 0.64 -6.24 -5.02
N PRO A 122 -0.62 -5.82 -5.00
CA PRO A 122 -1.05 -4.73 -4.12
C PRO A 122 -1.00 -5.16 -2.65
N ILE A 123 -0.57 -4.24 -1.79
CA ILE A 123 -0.59 -4.38 -0.32
C ILE A 123 -1.25 -3.12 0.23
N VAL A 124 -2.42 -3.27 0.83
CA VAL A 124 -3.18 -2.12 1.37
C VAL A 124 -2.78 -1.86 2.82
N PHE A 125 -2.44 -0.62 3.15
CA PHE A 125 -2.24 -0.19 4.53
C PHE A 125 -3.54 0.40 5.06
N THR A 126 -4.14 -0.28 6.02
CA THR A 126 -5.38 0.16 6.66
C THR A 126 -5.52 -0.49 8.04
N ASP A 127 -6.16 0.23 8.95
CA ASP A 127 -6.56 -0.29 10.27
C ASP A 127 -8.07 -0.57 10.37
N ASP A 128 -8.82 -0.34 9.29
CA ASP A 128 -10.25 -0.60 9.23
C ASP A 128 -10.53 -2.11 9.14
N TYR A 129 -11.36 -2.63 10.05
CA TYR A 129 -11.61 -4.06 10.14
C TYR A 129 -12.46 -4.60 8.97
N ASP A 130 -13.40 -3.82 8.46
CA ASP A 130 -14.27 -4.24 7.36
C ASP A 130 -13.51 -4.21 6.03
N MET A 131 -12.65 -3.22 5.82
CA MET A 131 -11.71 -3.19 4.71
C MET A 131 -10.76 -4.40 4.76
N GLN A 132 -10.17 -4.70 5.91
CA GLN A 132 -9.31 -5.89 6.09
C GLN A 132 -10.05 -7.20 5.79
N LYS A 133 -11.32 -7.32 6.22
CA LYS A 133 -12.15 -8.49 5.97
C LYS A 133 -12.38 -8.72 4.48
N ILE A 134 -12.65 -7.66 3.72
CA ILE A 134 -12.81 -7.75 2.26
C ILE A 134 -11.51 -8.15 1.59
N LEU A 135 -10.41 -7.46 1.90
CA LEU A 135 -9.10 -7.72 1.31
C LEU A 135 -8.66 -9.17 1.52
N LYS A 136 -8.83 -9.68 2.75
CA LYS A 136 -8.58 -11.08 3.09
C LYS A 136 -9.42 -12.04 2.26
N THR A 137 -10.70 -11.73 2.08
CA THR A 137 -11.64 -12.59 1.33
C THR A 137 -11.30 -12.67 -0.15
N ILE A 138 -10.84 -11.56 -0.74
CA ILE A 138 -10.46 -11.53 -2.15
C ILE A 138 -8.98 -11.89 -2.38
N GLY A 139 -8.19 -12.16 -1.34
CA GLY A 139 -6.79 -12.54 -1.45
C GLY A 139 -5.84 -11.39 -1.81
N ILE A 140 -6.16 -10.16 -1.39
CA ILE A 140 -5.24 -9.02 -1.43
C ILE A 140 -4.58 -8.88 -0.05
N GLU A 141 -3.26 -8.72 -0.02
CA GLU A 141 -2.52 -8.52 1.24
C GLU A 141 -2.86 -7.15 1.84
N PHE A 142 -2.94 -7.09 3.17
CA PHE A 142 -3.04 -5.84 3.89
C PHE A 142 -2.06 -5.81 5.06
N ARG A 143 -1.71 -4.61 5.52
CA ARG A 143 -0.90 -4.38 6.72
C ARG A 143 -1.57 -3.37 7.63
N SER A 144 -1.71 -3.74 8.89
CA SER A 144 -2.17 -2.83 9.94
C SER A 144 -1.06 -1.85 10.32
N ILE A 145 -1.45 -0.61 10.55
CA ILE A 145 -0.57 0.51 10.89
C ILE A 145 -0.20 0.46 12.39
N LYS A 146 -1.16 0.07 13.26
CA LYS A 146 -0.97 -0.06 14.72
C LYS A 146 0.20 -0.98 15.13
N ASN A 147 0.45 -2.04 14.36
CA ASN A 147 1.49 -3.03 14.69
C ASN A 147 2.93 -2.55 14.43
N LEU A 148 3.11 -1.36 13.85
CA LEU A 148 4.43 -0.80 13.59
C LEU A 148 5.02 -0.05 14.80
N GLY A 149 4.26 0.10 15.90
CA GLY A 149 4.61 0.89 17.07
C GLY A 149 4.88 0.13 18.38
N ILE A 150 4.78 -1.20 18.44
CA ILE A 150 4.98 -1.94 19.70
C ILE A 150 6.14 -2.95 19.58
N HIS A 151 7.37 -2.47 19.77
CA HIS A 151 8.44 -3.26 20.39
C HIS A 151 8.42 -3.02 21.90
N SER A 152 7.34 -3.42 22.57
CA SER A 152 7.39 -3.59 24.02
C SER A 152 8.22 -4.83 24.29
N GLY A 153 9.46 -4.61 24.71
CA GLY A 153 10.36 -5.66 25.16
C GLY A 153 9.67 -6.55 26.19
N LYS A 154 9.37 -7.79 25.80
CA LYS A 154 9.19 -8.85 26.77
C LYS A 154 10.59 -9.29 27.19
N ARG A 155 11.12 -8.65 28.24
CA ARG A 155 12.15 -9.27 29.07
C ARG A 155 11.47 -10.47 29.72
N ILE A 156 11.76 -11.65 29.18
CA ILE A 156 11.76 -12.90 29.96
C ILE A 156 12.87 -12.83 31.00
#